data_AF-A0A956T4F4-F1
#
_entry.id   AF-A0A956T4F4-F1
#
_cell.length_a   1.000
_cell.length_b   1.000
_cell.length_c   1.000
_cell.angle_alpha   90.00
_cell.angle_beta   90.00
_cell.angle_gamma   90.00
#
_symmetry.space_group_name_H-M   'P 1'
#
loop_
_entity.id
_entity.type
_entity.pdbx_description
1 polymer ?
#
loop_
_entity_poly.entity_id
_entity_poly.type
_entity_poly.pdbx_seq_one_letter_code
_entity_poly.pdbx_strand_id
1 'polypeptide(L)'
;MRHLLAFLMLALLLSGCSIRRVGIRAVTPVLDDFVTALFAEPDLLLARTAFESDIKMIEGLRLSADSPRLRELHAMALTGYALIYCEGVDDARASRFYRRAHHVGLALLGSDPFALSQPEFDAWLAAVPAKQQSALFWTAFPYGAWMALNLAESEAVFRLPRVEAMIARASAHLHAHFAIDHATIQWERAPIDCPSGTDCGPATASA
;
A
#
# COMPACT_ATOMS: atom_id res chain seq x y z
N MET A 1 -47.15 18.32 -12.57
CA MET A 1 -46.71 17.40 -11.49
C MET A 1 -46.29 16.01 -11.99
N ARG A 2 -47.06 15.33 -12.86
CA ARG A 2 -46.73 13.98 -13.35
C ARG A 2 -45.40 13.87 -14.11
N HIS A 3 -45.07 14.86 -14.94
CA HIS A 3 -43.78 14.93 -15.64
C HIS A 3 -42.60 15.24 -14.71
N LEU A 4 -42.85 15.96 -13.61
CA LEU A 4 -41.83 16.33 -12.63
C LEU A 4 -41.48 15.11 -11.74
N LEU A 5 -42.48 14.31 -11.39
CA LEU A 5 -42.30 13.00 -10.73
C LEU A 5 -41.57 11.99 -11.63
N ALA A 6 -41.90 11.94 -12.93
CA ALA A 6 -41.21 11.07 -13.88
C ALA A 6 -39.74 11.49 -14.07
N PHE A 7 -39.45 12.79 -14.14
CA PHE A 7 -38.09 13.31 -14.24
C PHE A 7 -37.28 13.03 -12.96
N LEU A 8 -37.91 13.15 -11.79
CA LEU A 8 -37.29 12.83 -10.49
C LEU A 8 -36.99 11.33 -10.36
N MET A 9 -37.91 10.45 -10.77
CA MET A 9 -37.67 8.99 -10.81
C MET A 9 -36.53 8.64 -11.77
N LEU A 10 -36.50 9.25 -12.96
CA LEU A 10 -35.44 9.03 -13.93
C LEU A 10 -34.08 9.49 -13.39
N ALA A 11 -34.02 10.67 -12.77
CA ALA A 11 -32.79 11.16 -12.12
C ALA A 11 -32.31 10.23 -10.99
N LEU A 12 -33.22 9.66 -10.20
CA LEU A 12 -32.89 8.71 -9.14
C LEU A 12 -32.34 7.39 -9.71
N LEU A 13 -32.91 6.89 -10.81
CA LEU A 13 -32.42 5.69 -11.49
C LEU A 13 -31.02 5.89 -12.13
N LEU A 14 -30.70 7.10 -12.60
CA LEU A 14 -29.36 7.43 -13.13
C LEU A 14 -28.32 7.65 -12.01
N SER A 15 -28.72 7.85 -10.75
CA SER A 15 -27.81 8.08 -9.62
C SER A 15 -27.12 6.81 -9.09
N GLY A 16 -27.56 5.61 -9.48
CA GLY A 16 -27.04 4.33 -8.99
C GLY A 16 -25.56 4.06 -9.30
N CYS A 17 -25.03 4.56 -10.42
CA CYS A 17 -23.59 4.48 -10.72
C CYS A 17 -22.75 5.45 -9.87
N SER A 18 -23.37 6.50 -9.33
CA SER A 18 -22.70 7.51 -8.51
C SER A 18 -22.65 7.09 -7.04
N ILE A 19 -23.69 6.43 -6.52
CA ILE A 19 -23.79 6.17 -5.06
C ILE A 19 -22.66 5.28 -4.54
N ARG A 20 -22.22 4.30 -5.32
CA ARG A 20 -21.08 3.44 -4.95
C ARG A 20 -19.76 4.22 -4.92
N ARG A 21 -19.56 5.13 -5.88
CA ARG A 21 -18.38 6.01 -5.92
C ARG A 21 -18.38 7.00 -4.76
N VAL A 22 -19.55 7.56 -4.42
CA VAL A 22 -19.72 8.45 -3.27
C VAL A 22 -19.41 7.71 -1.97
N GLY A 23 -19.95 6.50 -1.77
CA GLY A 23 -19.66 5.67 -0.60
C GLY A 23 -18.18 5.36 -0.45
N ILE A 24 -17.50 4.96 -1.53
CA ILE A 24 -16.06 4.66 -1.48
C ILE A 24 -15.21 5.90 -1.19
N ARG A 25 -15.57 7.07 -1.74
CA ARG A 25 -14.89 8.33 -1.41
C ARG A 25 -15.03 8.69 0.07
N ALA A 26 -16.18 8.40 0.67
CA ALA A 26 -16.43 8.66 2.09
C ALA A 26 -15.63 7.71 3.00
N VAL A 27 -15.44 6.45 2.59
CA VAL A 27 -14.72 5.44 3.40
C VAL A 27 -13.19 5.54 3.23
N THR A 28 -12.69 6.05 2.11
CA THR A 28 -11.23 6.08 1.84
C THR A 28 -10.40 6.75 2.94
N PRO A 29 -10.77 7.93 3.49
CA PRO A 29 -10.02 8.54 4.60
C PRO A 29 -10.02 7.67 5.87
N VAL A 30 -11.13 6.98 6.14
CA VAL A 30 -11.21 6.06 7.30
C VAL A 30 -10.23 4.90 7.13
N LEU A 31 -10.02 4.42 5.89
CA LEU A 31 -9.00 3.40 5.62
C LEU A 31 -7.57 3.91 5.89
N ASP A 32 -7.30 5.20 5.70
CA ASP A 32 -6.00 5.77 6.04
C ASP A 32 -5.78 5.80 7.57
N ASP A 33 -6.83 6.08 8.35
CA ASP A 33 -6.81 5.97 9.81
C ASP A 33 -6.63 4.51 10.26
N PHE A 34 -7.28 3.54 9.58
CA PHE A 34 -7.08 2.12 9.84
C PHE A 34 -5.62 1.68 9.61
N VAL A 35 -4.98 2.16 8.54
CA VAL A 35 -3.55 1.89 8.29
C VAL A 35 -2.70 2.43 9.44
N THR A 36 -3.01 3.63 9.92
CA THR A 36 -2.29 4.24 11.05
C THR A 36 -2.44 3.41 12.33
N ALA A 37 -3.67 2.97 12.64
CA ALA A 37 -3.94 2.13 13.79
C ALA A 37 -3.23 0.77 13.68
N LEU A 38 -3.28 0.14 12.50
CA LEU A 38 -2.66 -1.17 12.24
C LEU A 38 -1.14 -1.13 12.41
N PHE A 39 -0.48 -0.07 11.96
CA PHE A 39 0.97 0.09 12.13
C PHE A 39 1.40 0.49 13.55
N ALA A 40 0.47 1.01 14.36
CA ALA A 40 0.72 1.29 15.77
C ALA A 40 0.43 0.08 16.69
N GLU A 41 -0.07 -1.04 16.14
CA GLU A 41 -0.49 -2.20 16.92
C GLU A 41 0.70 -2.99 17.49
N PRO A 42 0.83 -3.12 18.83
CA PRO A 42 1.93 -3.87 19.44
C PRO A 42 1.72 -5.39 19.43
N ASP A 43 0.47 -5.88 19.39
CA ASP A 43 0.20 -7.32 19.33
C ASP A 43 0.33 -7.84 17.89
N LEU A 44 1.44 -8.52 17.61
CA LEU A 44 1.75 -9.08 16.29
C LEU A 44 0.72 -10.12 15.80
N LEU A 45 0.07 -10.85 16.72
CA LEU A 45 -0.96 -11.82 16.33
C LEU A 45 -2.25 -11.10 15.90
N LEU A 46 -2.61 -10.04 16.63
CA LEU A 46 -3.74 -9.19 16.26
C LEU A 46 -3.47 -8.48 14.93
N ALA A 47 -2.30 -7.87 14.78
CA ALA A 47 -1.89 -7.20 13.53
C ALA A 47 -1.93 -8.17 12.35
N ARG A 48 -1.40 -9.39 12.49
CA ARG A 48 -1.44 -10.42 11.44
C ARG A 48 -2.87 -10.75 11.02
N THR A 49 -3.75 -10.99 11.99
CA THR A 49 -5.15 -11.37 11.74
C THR A 49 -5.91 -10.22 11.07
N ALA A 50 -5.62 -8.98 11.47
CA ALA A 50 -6.15 -7.79 10.83
C ALA A 50 -5.69 -7.69 9.36
N PHE A 51 -4.39 -7.80 9.07
CA PHE A 51 -3.87 -7.80 7.70
C PHE A 51 -4.57 -8.82 6.79
N GLU A 52 -4.76 -10.06 7.25
CA GLU A 52 -5.41 -11.10 6.46
C GLU A 52 -6.84 -10.73 6.06
N SER A 53 -7.59 -10.14 7.00
CA SER A 53 -8.95 -9.68 6.77
C SER A 53 -8.99 -8.43 5.89
N ASP A 54 -8.11 -7.47 6.17
CA ASP A 54 -8.05 -6.17 5.49
C ASP A 54 -7.67 -6.31 4.02
N ILE A 55 -6.76 -7.22 3.68
CA ILE A 55 -6.43 -7.53 2.28
C ILE A 55 -7.69 -7.86 1.50
N LYS A 56 -8.56 -8.72 2.03
CA LYS A 56 -9.77 -9.15 1.32
C LYS A 56 -10.86 -8.09 1.34
N MET A 57 -10.99 -7.34 2.42
CA MET A 57 -11.89 -6.19 2.48
C MET A 57 -11.52 -5.15 1.41
N ILE A 58 -10.26 -4.72 1.37
CA ILE A 58 -9.77 -3.71 0.41
C ILE A 58 -9.89 -4.24 -1.03
N GLU A 59 -9.59 -5.53 -1.26
CA GLU A 59 -9.79 -6.17 -2.56
C GLU A 59 -11.25 -6.07 -3.04
N GLY A 60 -12.20 -6.37 -2.15
CA GLY A 60 -13.64 -6.24 -2.45
C GLY A 60 -14.09 -4.81 -2.72
N LEU A 61 -13.60 -3.83 -1.95
CA LEU A 61 -13.88 -2.41 -2.19
C LEU A 61 -13.30 -1.94 -3.53
N ARG A 62 -12.08 -2.37 -3.87
CA ARG A 62 -11.41 -2.05 -5.14
C ARG A 62 -12.13 -2.65 -6.35
N LEU A 63 -12.66 -3.87 -6.22
CA LEU A 63 -13.51 -4.47 -7.26
C LEU A 63 -14.85 -3.73 -7.38
N SER A 64 -15.27 -3.07 -6.30
CA SER A 64 -16.54 -2.35 -6.26
C SER A 64 -16.45 -0.98 -6.92
N ALA A 65 -15.34 -0.24 -6.79
CA ALA A 65 -15.11 0.97 -7.59
C ALA A 65 -13.65 1.20 -7.97
N ASP A 66 -13.51 1.88 -9.11
CA ASP A 66 -12.24 2.39 -9.60
C ASP A 66 -11.73 3.55 -8.71
N SER A 67 -10.79 3.25 -7.83
CA SER A 67 -10.11 4.21 -6.96
C SER A 67 -8.60 3.95 -6.96
N PRO A 68 -7.76 4.91 -7.37
CA PRO A 68 -6.31 4.81 -7.26
C PRO A 68 -5.85 4.51 -5.82
N ARG A 69 -6.47 5.16 -4.81
CA ARG A 69 -6.11 4.95 -3.41
C ARG A 69 -6.41 3.52 -2.94
N LEU A 70 -7.53 2.92 -3.36
CA LEU A 70 -7.83 1.52 -3.04
C LEU A 70 -6.85 0.54 -3.71
N ARG A 71 -6.34 0.86 -4.91
CA ARG A 71 -5.28 0.06 -5.53
C ARG A 71 -3.98 0.16 -4.73
N GLU A 72 -3.61 1.37 -4.33
CA GLU A 72 -2.42 1.62 -3.54
C GLU A 72 -2.47 0.89 -2.19
N LEU A 73 -3.57 1.04 -1.44
CA LEU A 73 -3.80 0.33 -0.18
C LEU A 73 -3.75 -1.19 -0.36
N HIS A 74 -4.30 -1.72 -1.45
CA HIS A 74 -4.26 -3.15 -1.73
C HIS A 74 -2.84 -3.65 -2.05
N ALA A 75 -2.09 -2.90 -2.87
CA ALA A 75 -0.69 -3.22 -3.16
C ALA A 75 0.16 -3.16 -1.88
N MET A 76 -0.02 -2.14 -1.05
CA MET A 76 0.62 -1.99 0.26
C MET A 76 0.29 -3.15 1.19
N ALA A 77 -0.99 -3.49 1.36
CA ALA A 77 -1.40 -4.57 2.27
C ALA A 77 -0.85 -5.94 1.84
N LEU A 78 -0.89 -6.26 0.53
CA LEU A 78 -0.31 -7.50 -0.01
C LEU A 78 1.21 -7.54 0.19
N THR A 79 1.89 -6.41 -0.04
CA THR A 79 3.35 -6.29 0.10
C THR A 79 3.78 -6.43 1.55
N GLY A 80 3.16 -5.66 2.46
CA GLY A 80 3.48 -5.68 3.89
C GLY A 80 3.20 -7.05 4.52
N TYR A 81 2.09 -7.70 4.14
CA TYR A 81 1.80 -9.05 4.64
C TYR A 81 2.81 -10.10 4.17
N ALA A 82 3.25 -10.02 2.90
CA ALA A 82 4.29 -10.90 2.40
C ALA A 82 5.61 -10.72 3.16
N LEU A 83 6.04 -9.46 3.31
CA LEU A 83 7.28 -9.07 3.97
C LEU A 83 7.30 -9.49 5.45
N ILE A 84 6.26 -9.16 6.20
CA ILE A 84 6.27 -9.31 7.66
C ILE A 84 5.93 -10.74 8.09
N TYR A 85 5.06 -11.45 7.36
CA TYR A 85 4.46 -12.71 7.83
C TYR A 85 4.70 -13.92 6.94
N CYS A 86 5.26 -13.76 5.74
CA CYS A 86 5.50 -14.88 4.82
C CYS A 86 6.98 -15.10 4.52
N GLU A 87 7.77 -14.06 4.26
CA GLU A 87 9.21 -14.20 4.00
C GLU A 87 9.93 -14.91 5.15
N GLY A 88 10.84 -15.83 4.82
CA GLY A 88 11.59 -16.63 5.79
C GLY A 88 10.78 -17.74 6.48
N VAL A 89 9.44 -17.75 6.31
CA VAL A 89 8.54 -18.78 6.85
C VAL A 89 7.99 -19.67 5.72
N ASP A 90 7.49 -19.05 4.65
CA ASP A 90 6.97 -19.69 3.45
C ASP A 90 7.23 -18.75 2.26
N ASP A 91 8.45 -18.82 1.72
CA ASP A 91 8.89 -17.96 0.61
C ASP A 91 8.07 -18.19 -0.67
N ALA A 92 7.55 -19.40 -0.88
CA ALA A 92 6.66 -19.68 -1.99
C ALA A 92 5.34 -18.91 -1.86
N ARG A 93 4.81 -18.79 -0.64
CA ARG A 93 3.64 -17.94 -0.35
C ARG A 93 3.98 -16.47 -0.47
N ALA A 94 5.10 -16.01 0.08
CA ALA A 94 5.56 -14.62 -0.07
C ALA A 94 5.64 -14.21 -1.54
N SER A 95 6.30 -15.04 -2.36
CA SER A 95 6.43 -14.90 -3.82
C SER A 95 5.06 -14.69 -4.50
N ARG A 96 4.04 -15.49 -4.15
CA ARG A 96 2.67 -15.32 -4.71
C ARG A 96 2.03 -13.99 -4.31
N PHE A 97 2.22 -13.54 -3.07
CA PHE A 97 1.67 -12.25 -2.62
C PHE A 97 2.35 -11.07 -3.30
N TYR A 98 3.68 -11.09 -3.43
CA TYR A 98 4.41 -10.04 -4.13
C TYR A 98 4.03 -9.93 -5.60
N ARG A 99 3.87 -11.04 -6.31
CA ARG A 99 3.38 -11.00 -7.71
C ARG A 99 2.01 -10.33 -7.82
N ARG A 100 1.10 -10.64 -6.89
CA ARG A 100 -0.23 -10.00 -6.83
C ARG A 100 -0.10 -8.51 -6.54
N ALA A 101 0.73 -8.12 -5.58
CA ALA A 101 0.98 -6.71 -5.25
C ALA A 101 1.55 -5.94 -6.44
N HIS A 102 2.56 -6.50 -7.11
CA HIS A 102 3.14 -5.92 -8.32
C HIS A 102 2.10 -5.73 -9.43
N HIS A 103 1.26 -6.73 -9.69
CA HIS A 103 0.18 -6.61 -10.67
C HIS A 103 -0.82 -5.49 -10.31
N VAL A 104 -1.16 -5.33 -9.03
CA VAL A 104 -1.99 -4.21 -8.57
C VAL A 104 -1.27 -2.88 -8.77
N GLY A 105 0.04 -2.82 -8.52
CA GLY A 105 0.89 -1.65 -8.76
C GLY A 105 0.95 -1.23 -10.23
N LEU A 106 1.13 -2.17 -11.16
CA LEU A 106 1.06 -1.91 -12.61
C LEU A 106 -0.28 -1.28 -12.99
N ALA A 107 -1.38 -1.81 -12.46
CA ALA A 107 -2.71 -1.25 -12.67
C ALA A 107 -2.89 0.14 -12.05
N LEU A 108 -2.16 0.47 -10.99
CA LEU A 108 -2.14 1.81 -10.37
C LEU A 108 -1.33 2.81 -11.21
N LEU A 109 -0.21 2.38 -11.79
CA LEU A 109 0.57 3.20 -12.74
C LEU A 109 -0.14 3.39 -14.08
N GLY A 110 -1.03 2.46 -14.46
CA GLY A 110 -1.72 2.48 -15.75
C GLY A 110 -0.78 2.21 -16.94
N SER A 111 0.40 1.67 -16.68
CA SER A 111 1.41 1.32 -17.67
C SER A 111 2.30 0.19 -17.14
N ASP A 112 2.95 -0.53 -18.07
CA ASP A 112 3.97 -1.52 -17.73
C ASP A 112 5.36 -1.00 -18.10
N PRO A 113 6.08 -0.37 -17.14
CA PRO A 113 7.43 0.16 -17.40
C PRO A 113 8.48 -0.94 -17.62
N PHE A 114 8.18 -2.20 -17.27
CA PHE A 114 9.07 -3.32 -17.50
C PHE A 114 8.99 -3.81 -18.96
N ALA A 115 7.91 -3.52 -19.68
CA ALA A 115 7.79 -3.83 -21.11
C ALA A 115 8.50 -2.82 -22.05
N LEU A 116 8.87 -1.64 -21.56
CA LEU A 116 9.47 -0.56 -22.37
C LEU A 116 10.89 -0.90 -22.84
N SER A 117 11.37 -0.29 -23.93
CA SER A 117 12.81 -0.21 -24.22
C SER A 117 13.53 0.69 -23.21
N GLN A 118 14.87 0.65 -23.14
CA GLN A 118 15.60 1.50 -22.19
C GLN A 118 15.36 3.00 -22.40
N PRO A 119 15.43 3.56 -23.63
CA PRO A 119 15.17 4.97 -23.85
C PRO A 119 13.73 5.38 -23.49
N GLU A 120 12.75 4.52 -23.77
CA GLU A 120 11.35 4.75 -23.43
C GLU A 120 11.14 4.73 -21.91
N PHE A 121 11.80 3.80 -21.20
CA PHE A 121 11.75 3.73 -19.74
C PHE A 121 12.33 5.00 -19.10
N ASP A 122 13.48 5.47 -19.58
CA ASP A 122 14.13 6.68 -19.04
C ASP A 122 13.23 7.92 -19.24
N ALA A 123 12.66 8.07 -20.43
CA ALA A 123 11.71 9.14 -20.74
C ALA A 123 10.42 9.04 -19.91
N TRP A 124 9.88 7.83 -19.76
CA TRP A 124 8.70 7.56 -18.92
C TRP A 124 8.96 7.93 -17.46
N LEU A 125 10.08 7.45 -16.87
CA LEU A 125 10.42 7.66 -15.47
C LEU A 125 10.63 9.14 -15.15
N ALA A 126 11.24 9.89 -16.08
CA ALA A 126 11.40 11.34 -15.97
C ALA A 126 10.04 12.08 -15.99
N ALA A 127 9.07 11.58 -16.75
CA ALA A 127 7.73 12.16 -16.88
C ALA A 127 6.78 11.80 -15.74
N VAL A 128 7.12 10.84 -14.86
CA VAL A 128 6.25 10.44 -13.74
C VAL A 128 6.04 11.62 -12.78
N PRO A 129 4.79 12.07 -12.57
CA PRO A 129 4.50 13.22 -11.71
C PRO A 129 4.66 12.88 -10.23
N ALA A 130 4.90 13.90 -9.39
CA ALA A 130 5.07 13.75 -7.93
C ALA A 130 3.90 12.98 -7.26
N LYS A 131 2.67 13.16 -7.74
CA LYS A 131 1.49 12.45 -7.22
C LYS A 131 1.46 10.93 -7.46
N GLN A 132 2.35 10.41 -8.33
CA GLN A 132 2.45 8.98 -8.64
C GLN A 132 3.68 8.32 -8.00
N GLN A 133 4.41 9.02 -7.14
CA GLN A 133 5.64 8.49 -6.53
C GLN A 133 5.35 7.29 -5.61
N SER A 134 4.23 7.30 -4.90
CA SER A 134 3.76 6.12 -4.15
C SER A 134 3.45 4.93 -5.08
N ALA A 135 2.86 5.19 -6.24
CA ALA A 135 2.59 4.15 -7.24
C ALA A 135 3.87 3.53 -7.80
N LEU A 136 4.93 4.32 -7.99
CA LEU A 136 6.26 3.80 -8.35
C LEU A 136 6.76 2.83 -7.28
N PHE A 137 6.73 3.25 -6.02
CA PHE A 137 7.20 2.44 -4.89
C PHE A 137 6.43 1.13 -4.79
N TRP A 138 5.09 1.18 -4.72
CA TRP A 138 4.24 0.00 -4.56
C TRP A 138 4.15 -0.89 -5.81
N THR A 139 4.75 -0.46 -6.93
CA THR A 139 4.94 -1.33 -8.10
C THR A 139 6.31 -2.00 -8.09
N ALA A 140 7.37 -1.22 -7.83
CA ALA A 140 8.75 -1.68 -7.92
C ALA A 140 9.17 -2.52 -6.71
N PHE A 141 8.82 -2.11 -5.49
CA PHE A 141 9.21 -2.79 -4.26
C PHE A 141 8.76 -4.26 -4.23
N PRO A 142 7.47 -4.61 -4.41
CA PRO A 142 7.06 -6.01 -4.40
C PRO A 142 7.70 -6.81 -5.54
N TYR A 143 7.99 -6.19 -6.69
CA TYR A 143 8.70 -6.89 -7.76
C TYR A 143 10.15 -7.20 -7.37
N GLY A 144 10.87 -6.25 -6.76
CA GLY A 144 12.20 -6.48 -6.22
C GLY A 144 12.23 -7.55 -5.13
N ALA A 145 11.26 -7.54 -4.22
CA ALA A 145 11.14 -8.57 -3.18
C ALA A 145 10.84 -9.95 -3.80
N TRP A 146 9.94 -10.02 -4.78
CA TRP A 146 9.72 -11.25 -5.55
C TRP A 146 11.01 -11.73 -6.23
N MET A 147 11.77 -10.85 -6.88
CA MET A 147 13.04 -11.20 -7.52
C MET A 147 14.04 -11.80 -6.52
N ALA A 148 14.15 -11.21 -5.32
CA ALA A 148 15.05 -11.69 -4.28
C ALA A 148 14.73 -13.13 -3.83
N LEU A 149 13.45 -13.51 -3.84
CA LEU A 149 13.01 -14.88 -3.54
C LEU A 149 13.12 -15.85 -4.73
N ASN A 150 13.29 -15.33 -5.95
CA ASN A 150 13.25 -16.12 -7.20
C ASN A 150 14.49 -15.87 -8.08
N LEU A 151 15.68 -15.76 -7.47
CA LEU A 151 16.96 -15.46 -8.15
C LEU A 151 17.33 -16.45 -9.27
N ALA A 152 16.82 -17.68 -9.21
CA ALA A 152 17.03 -18.68 -10.25
C ALA A 152 16.28 -18.37 -11.56
N GLU A 153 15.28 -17.48 -11.52
CA GLU A 153 14.59 -17.02 -12.71
C GLU A 153 15.41 -15.91 -13.39
N SER A 154 15.99 -16.20 -14.56
CA SER A 154 16.88 -15.28 -15.27
C SER A 154 16.22 -13.92 -15.59
N GLU A 155 14.91 -13.88 -15.74
CA GLU A 155 14.16 -12.63 -15.97
C GLU A 155 14.27 -11.66 -14.78
N ALA A 156 14.36 -12.17 -13.55
CA ALA A 156 14.48 -11.35 -12.36
C ALA A 156 15.70 -10.42 -12.43
N VAL A 157 16.88 -10.97 -12.77
CA VAL A 157 18.14 -10.22 -12.71
C VAL A 157 18.21 -9.08 -13.72
N PHE A 158 17.66 -9.26 -14.94
CA PHE A 158 17.72 -8.23 -15.98
C PHE A 158 16.89 -6.99 -15.69
N ARG A 159 15.89 -7.10 -14.80
CA ARG A 159 14.98 -6.00 -14.47
C ARG A 159 15.41 -5.18 -13.25
N LEU A 160 16.44 -5.62 -12.52
CA LEU A 160 16.93 -4.96 -11.30
C LEU A 160 17.23 -3.47 -11.50
N PRO A 161 17.93 -3.02 -12.57
CA PRO A 161 18.23 -1.59 -12.73
C PRO A 161 16.97 -0.71 -12.82
N ARG A 162 15.87 -1.25 -13.37
CA ARG A 162 14.60 -0.52 -13.45
C ARG A 162 13.91 -0.43 -12.11
N VAL A 163 13.94 -1.51 -11.34
CA VAL A 163 13.42 -1.54 -9.95
C VAL A 163 14.14 -0.48 -9.11
N GLU A 164 15.48 -0.49 -9.14
CA GLU A 164 16.31 0.46 -8.41
C GLU A 164 16.00 1.91 -8.82
N ALA A 165 15.93 2.18 -10.13
CA ALA A 165 15.60 3.52 -10.62
C ALA A 165 14.22 4.01 -10.20
N MET A 166 13.20 3.13 -10.23
CA MET A 166 11.85 3.44 -9.76
C MET A 166 11.81 3.71 -8.25
N ILE A 167 12.49 2.90 -7.44
CA ILE A 167 12.56 3.09 -5.98
C ILE A 167 13.35 4.36 -5.63
N ALA A 168 14.46 4.62 -6.31
CA ALA A 168 15.26 5.83 -6.14
C ALA A 168 14.45 7.09 -6.47
N ARG A 169 13.70 7.05 -7.58
CA ARG A 169 12.78 8.13 -7.96
C ARG A 169 11.70 8.32 -6.89
N ALA A 170 11.06 7.23 -6.45
CA ALA A 170 10.02 7.28 -5.43
C ALA A 170 10.53 7.86 -4.10
N SER A 171 11.63 7.34 -3.56
CA SER A 171 12.19 7.73 -2.25
C SER A 171 12.68 9.18 -2.18
N ALA A 172 13.16 9.75 -3.29
CA ALA A 172 13.49 11.17 -3.38
C ALA A 172 12.28 12.08 -3.09
N HIS A 173 11.06 11.61 -3.37
CA HIS A 173 9.81 12.32 -3.06
C HIS A 173 9.15 11.79 -1.78
N LEU A 174 9.30 10.49 -1.47
CA LEU A 174 8.67 9.85 -0.32
C LEU A 174 9.25 10.35 0.99
N HIS A 175 10.56 10.62 1.09
CA HIS A 175 11.12 11.27 2.29
C HIS A 175 10.53 12.67 2.55
N ALA A 176 9.95 13.34 1.54
CA ALA A 176 9.27 14.63 1.71
C ALA A 176 7.78 14.49 2.08
N HIS A 177 7.17 13.31 1.88
CA HIS A 177 5.73 13.07 2.11
C HIS A 177 5.46 12.10 3.28
N PHE A 178 6.27 11.06 3.39
CA PHE A 178 6.41 10.12 4.50
C PHE A 178 7.68 10.44 5.30
N ALA A 179 7.97 11.73 5.53
CA ALA A 179 8.40 12.09 6.88
C ALA A 179 7.24 11.66 7.79
N ILE A 180 7.19 10.35 8.07
CA ILE A 180 6.40 9.77 9.13
C ILE A 180 6.77 10.67 10.27
N ASP A 181 5.74 11.36 10.73
CA ASP A 181 5.74 12.24 11.84
C ASP A 181 6.27 11.40 13.00
N HIS A 182 7.60 11.35 13.17
CA HIS A 182 8.27 10.76 14.32
C HIS A 182 7.78 11.47 15.61
N ALA A 183 6.99 12.54 15.47
CA ALA A 183 6.23 13.17 16.53
C ALA A 183 4.89 12.49 16.89
N THR A 184 4.30 11.56 16.11
CA THR A 184 3.04 10.86 16.43
C THR A 184 3.21 9.44 16.94
N ILE A 185 4.30 8.76 16.63
CA ILE A 185 4.68 7.51 17.30
C ILE A 185 5.40 7.86 18.61
N GLN A 186 4.70 8.45 19.59
CA GLN A 186 5.21 8.79 20.93
C GLN A 186 5.06 7.64 21.94
N TRP A 187 5.30 6.38 21.56
CA TRP A 187 5.34 5.31 22.57
C TRP A 187 6.46 5.53 23.59
N GLU A 188 7.49 6.34 23.27
CA GLU A 188 8.54 6.74 24.21
C GLU A 188 8.08 7.69 25.34
N ARG A 189 6.87 8.25 25.29
CA ARG A 189 6.37 9.19 26.32
C ARG A 189 5.20 8.69 27.14
N ALA A 190 4.66 7.50 26.85
CA ALA A 190 3.68 6.89 27.75
C ALA A 190 4.45 6.29 28.93
N PRO A 191 4.30 6.80 30.17
CA PRO A 191 4.87 6.11 31.32
C PRO A 191 4.28 4.71 31.38
N ILE A 192 5.15 3.70 31.36
CA ILE A 192 4.75 2.31 31.61
C ILE A 192 4.25 2.29 33.05
N ASP A 193 2.95 2.02 33.23
CA ASP A 193 2.34 1.89 34.55
C ASP A 193 2.80 0.55 35.14
N CYS A 194 4.00 0.52 35.72
CA CYS A 194 4.55 -0.67 36.35
C CYS A 194 3.80 -0.91 37.68
N PRO A 195 3.21 -2.10 37.90
CA PRO A 195 2.64 -2.46 39.19
C PRO A 195 3.69 -2.28 40.28
N SER A 196 3.30 -1.70 41.41
CA SER A 196 4.18 -1.39 42.52
C SER A 196 4.98 -2.62 42.98
N GLY A 197 6.27 -2.67 42.65
CA GLY A 197 7.19 -3.70 43.13
C GLY A 197 8.09 -4.36 42.09
N THR A 198 7.96 -4.06 40.79
CA THR A 198 8.88 -4.56 39.75
C THR A 198 9.75 -3.44 39.20
N ASP A 199 11.08 -3.60 39.31
CA ASP A 199 12.08 -2.74 38.67
C ASP A 199 11.95 -2.81 37.14
N CYS A 200 11.24 -1.85 36.57
CA CYS A 200 11.28 -1.55 35.15
C CYS A 200 12.50 -0.63 34.92
N GLY A 201 13.68 -1.23 34.78
CA GLY A 201 14.92 -0.48 34.62
C GLY A 201 14.92 0.41 33.36
N PRO A 202 15.54 1.60 33.40
CA PRO A 202 15.73 2.41 32.20
C PRO A 202 16.88 1.86 31.36
N ALA A 203 16.64 1.53 30.09
CA ALA A 203 17.71 1.58 29.10
C ALA A 203 18.01 3.06 28.85
N THR A 204 18.84 3.64 29.71
CA THR A 204 19.34 5.01 29.55
C THR A 204 20.09 5.12 28.23
N ALA A 205 19.57 5.95 27.33
CA ALA A 205 20.33 6.54 26.27
C ALA A 205 21.52 7.31 26.88
N SER A 206 22.73 7.07 26.37
CA SER A 206 23.90 7.89 26.66
C SER A 206 24.54 8.33 25.34
N ALA A 207 24.51 9.67 25.17
CA ALA A 207 25.28 10.57 24.31
C ALA A 207 25.51 10.19 22.84
#